data_AF-A0A382G2H9-F1
#
_entry.id   AF-A0A382G2H9-F1
#
_cell.length_a   1.000
_cell.length_b   1.000
_cell.length_c   1.000
_cell.angle_alpha   90.00
_cell.angle_beta   90.00
_cell.angle_gamma   90.00
#
_symmetry.space_group_name_H-M   'P 1'
#
loop_
_entity.id
_entity.type
_entity.pdbx_description
1 polymer ?
#
loop_
_entity_poly.entity_id
_entity_poly.type
_entity_poly.pdbx_seq_one_letter_code
_entity_poly.pdbx_strand_id
1 'polypeptide(L)'
;VEDINRIRKTSIWIFIVPITVINLCLLIAVNSELLDNTIFFVDPIGRSGFTIPYIDGGVSISRSARTYPAYLLFKPGMIITAILLIRYWIINNRLIGKINNETYKNKYFLFFGVGSAIFLILHSIFLGINFELDLYKFFRRFILLGFVIFEIVAQALLVISIFKIKEKIDIFINKKILMLKILLVSAMIIVAVLSAPILNSSEYTHFKHALEW
;
A
#
# COMPACT_ATOMS: atom_id res chain seq x y z
N VAL A 1 11.48 25.10 -2.78
CA VAL A 1 10.84 24.60 -4.01
C VAL A 1 11.28 23.18 -4.38
N GLU A 2 12.59 22.88 -4.37
CA GLU A 2 13.10 21.55 -4.76
C GLU A 2 12.45 20.37 -3.99
N ASP A 3 12.35 20.45 -2.67
CA ASP A 3 11.72 19.40 -1.84
C ASP A 3 10.24 19.18 -2.19
N ILE A 4 9.50 20.25 -2.50
CA ILE A 4 8.09 20.18 -2.88
C ILE A 4 7.93 19.46 -4.23
N ASN A 5 8.78 19.78 -5.21
CA ASN A 5 8.76 19.11 -6.51
C ASN A 5 9.13 17.63 -6.40
N ARG A 6 10.10 17.30 -5.54
CA ARG A 6 10.45 15.90 -5.25
C ARG A 6 9.29 15.16 -4.59
N ILE A 7 8.61 15.76 -3.60
CA ILE A 7 7.41 15.18 -2.97
C ILE A 7 6.33 14.90 -4.01
N ARG A 8 5.98 15.88 -4.84
CA ARG A 8 4.95 15.72 -5.89
C ARG A 8 5.27 14.57 -6.84
N LYS A 9 6.50 14.51 -7.35
CA LYS A 9 6.94 13.43 -8.25
C LYS A 9 6.89 12.07 -7.55
N THR A 10 7.43 11.95 -6.34
CA THR A 10 7.44 10.69 -5.61
C THR A 10 6.01 10.23 -5.25
N SER A 11 5.11 11.14 -4.88
CA SER A 11 3.70 10.79 -4.61
C SER A 11 2.99 10.20 -5.82
N ILE A 12 3.24 10.72 -7.02
CA ILE A 12 2.68 10.16 -8.26
C ILE A 12 3.17 8.73 -8.47
N TRP A 13 4.48 8.50 -8.32
CA TRP A 13 5.05 7.16 -8.51
C TRP A 13 4.60 6.16 -7.43
N ILE A 14 4.43 6.59 -6.17
CA ILE A 14 3.87 5.75 -5.10
C ILE A 14 2.45 5.28 -5.44
N PHE A 15 1.69 6.03 -6.22
CA PHE A 15 0.35 5.64 -6.67
C PHE A 15 0.41 4.74 -7.91
N ILE A 16 1.16 5.14 -8.94
CA ILE A 16 1.17 4.46 -10.24
C ILE A 16 1.79 3.05 -10.15
N VAL A 17 2.92 2.89 -9.45
CA VAL A 17 3.65 1.62 -9.41
C VAL A 17 2.79 0.48 -8.83
N PRO A 18 2.24 0.58 -7.60
CA PRO A 18 1.47 -0.51 -7.03
C PRO A 18 0.19 -0.79 -7.83
N ILE A 19 -0.53 0.25 -8.29
CA ILE A 19 -1.75 0.07 -9.10
C ILE A 19 -1.45 -0.69 -10.38
N THR A 20 -0.37 -0.31 -11.08
CA THR A 20 0.02 -1.00 -12.32
C THR A 20 0.36 -2.46 -12.02
N VAL A 21 1.14 -2.71 -10.97
CA VAL A 21 1.58 -4.06 -10.60
C VAL A 21 0.40 -4.96 -10.21
N ILE A 22 -0.51 -4.51 -9.34
CA ILE A 22 -1.66 -5.34 -8.92
C ILE A 22 -2.63 -5.62 -10.08
N ASN A 23 -2.84 -4.65 -10.98
CA ASN A 23 -3.72 -4.83 -12.14
C ASN A 23 -3.08 -5.72 -13.21
N LEU A 24 -1.76 -5.68 -13.38
CA LEU A 24 -1.06 -6.66 -14.23
C LEU A 24 -1.15 -8.07 -13.65
N CYS A 25 -1.03 -8.24 -12.33
CA CYS A 25 -1.27 -9.53 -11.68
C CYS A 25 -2.72 -10.01 -11.90
N LEU A 26 -3.71 -9.12 -11.80
CA LEU A 26 -5.11 -9.45 -12.11
C LEU A 26 -5.28 -9.89 -13.56
N LEU A 27 -4.67 -9.16 -14.50
CA LEU A 27 -4.74 -9.47 -15.93
C LEU A 27 -4.17 -10.86 -16.22
N ILE A 28 -3.04 -11.21 -15.61
CA ILE A 28 -2.45 -12.56 -15.71
C ILE A 28 -3.40 -13.62 -15.13
N ALA A 29 -4.00 -13.36 -13.97
CA ALA A 29 -4.90 -14.30 -13.31
C ALA A 29 -6.15 -14.59 -14.15
N VAL A 30 -6.78 -13.55 -14.70
CA VAL A 30 -8.01 -13.63 -15.50
C VAL A 30 -7.76 -14.20 -16.90
N ASN A 31 -6.62 -13.87 -17.51
CA ASN A 31 -6.29 -14.28 -18.89
C ASN A 31 -5.21 -15.37 -18.92
N SER A 32 -5.20 -16.25 -17.93
CA SER A 32 -4.16 -17.27 -17.74
C SER A 32 -3.98 -18.21 -18.95
N GLU A 33 -5.05 -18.46 -19.69
CA GLU A 33 -5.07 -19.30 -20.91
C GLU A 33 -4.11 -18.78 -22.00
N LEU A 34 -3.88 -17.46 -22.07
CA LEU A 34 -2.94 -16.86 -23.03
C LEU A 34 -1.49 -17.32 -22.82
N LEU A 35 -1.17 -17.86 -21.64
CA LEU A 35 0.18 -18.24 -21.24
C LEU A 35 0.40 -19.76 -21.17
N ASP A 36 -0.62 -20.57 -21.48
CA ASP A 36 -0.60 -22.03 -21.26
C ASP A 36 0.52 -22.77 -21.99
N ASN A 37 0.96 -22.27 -23.15
CA ASN A 37 2.02 -22.88 -23.96
C ASN A 37 3.36 -22.13 -23.86
N THR A 38 3.57 -21.38 -22.77
CA THR A 38 4.78 -20.55 -22.58
C THR A 38 5.53 -20.95 -21.31
N ILE A 39 6.77 -20.47 -21.17
CA ILE A 39 7.51 -20.58 -19.91
C ILE A 39 6.83 -19.85 -18.74
N PHE A 40 5.84 -18.99 -19.01
CA PHE A 40 5.06 -18.23 -18.03
C PHE A 40 3.71 -18.88 -17.71
N PHE A 41 3.57 -20.19 -17.90
CA PHE A 41 2.39 -20.95 -17.51
C PHE A 41 1.93 -20.59 -16.08
N VAL A 42 0.67 -20.18 -15.94
CA VAL A 42 0.13 -19.72 -14.65
C VAL A 42 -0.25 -20.92 -13.79
N ASP A 43 0.25 -20.93 -12.55
CA ASP A 43 -0.13 -21.93 -11.55
C ASP A 43 -1.67 -21.99 -11.38
N PRO A 44 -2.30 -23.17 -11.35
CA PRO A 44 -3.75 -23.32 -11.19
C PRO A 44 -4.35 -22.54 -10.00
N ILE A 45 -3.60 -22.38 -8.90
CA ILE A 45 -4.04 -21.63 -7.72
C ILE A 45 -4.21 -20.14 -8.04
N GLY A 46 -3.39 -19.60 -8.95
CA GLY A 46 -3.40 -18.19 -9.34
C GLY A 46 -4.39 -17.83 -10.44
N ARG A 47 -5.03 -18.82 -11.07
CA ARG A 47 -6.02 -18.59 -12.12
C ARG A 47 -7.35 -18.13 -11.54
N SER A 48 -8.02 -17.26 -12.29
CA SER A 48 -9.36 -16.75 -11.99
C SER A 48 -10.19 -16.71 -13.28
N GLY A 49 -11.51 -16.86 -13.15
CA GLY A 49 -12.43 -16.41 -14.19
C GLY A 49 -12.48 -14.88 -14.27
N PHE A 50 -13.21 -14.35 -15.24
CA PHE A 50 -13.46 -12.90 -15.34
C PHE A 50 -14.07 -12.36 -14.05
N THR A 51 -13.48 -11.27 -13.53
CA THR A 51 -13.89 -10.62 -12.28
C THR A 51 -13.39 -9.18 -12.28
N ILE A 52 -14.16 -8.30 -11.65
CA ILE A 52 -13.72 -6.94 -11.33
C ILE A 52 -13.69 -6.86 -9.79
N PRO A 53 -12.59 -7.31 -9.16
CA PRO A 53 -12.58 -7.61 -7.74
C PRO A 53 -12.68 -6.38 -6.84
N TYR A 54 -12.41 -5.19 -7.37
CA TYR A 54 -12.73 -3.90 -6.76
C TYR A 54 -14.23 -3.71 -6.44
N ILE A 55 -15.11 -4.44 -7.15
CA ILE A 55 -16.57 -4.36 -7.02
C ILE A 55 -17.14 -5.68 -6.50
N ASP A 56 -16.73 -6.81 -7.08
CA ASP A 56 -17.34 -8.12 -6.84
C ASP A 56 -16.55 -9.01 -5.86
N GLY A 57 -15.30 -8.66 -5.53
CA GLY A 57 -14.42 -9.46 -4.69
C GLY A 57 -14.18 -10.90 -5.18
N GLY A 58 -14.31 -11.18 -6.48
CA GLY A 58 -14.24 -12.53 -7.04
C GLY A 58 -12.91 -13.24 -6.81
N VAL A 59 -11.81 -12.47 -6.69
CA VAL A 59 -10.47 -12.96 -6.37
C VAL A 59 -9.76 -11.99 -5.44
N SER A 60 -8.90 -12.47 -4.55
CA SER A 60 -8.05 -11.61 -3.71
C SER A 60 -6.75 -11.20 -4.41
N ILE A 61 -6.18 -10.05 -4.03
CA ILE A 61 -4.83 -9.66 -4.49
C ILE A 61 -3.82 -10.74 -4.11
N SER A 62 -3.88 -11.20 -2.86
CA SER A 62 -2.96 -12.21 -2.35
C SER A 62 -2.95 -13.48 -3.21
N ARG A 63 -4.13 -13.96 -3.64
CA ARG A 63 -4.22 -15.13 -4.53
C ARG A 63 -3.66 -14.84 -5.92
N SER A 64 -4.00 -13.69 -6.51
CA SER A 64 -3.59 -13.30 -7.87
C SER A 64 -2.10 -13.02 -7.99
N ALA A 65 -1.44 -12.60 -6.90
CA ALA A 65 -0.06 -12.14 -6.90
C ALA A 65 0.97 -13.15 -6.37
N ARG A 66 0.55 -14.18 -5.63
CA ARG A 66 1.48 -15.05 -4.90
C ARG A 66 2.08 -16.19 -5.72
N THR A 67 1.49 -16.52 -6.86
CA THR A 67 1.88 -17.69 -7.66
C THR A 67 2.72 -17.31 -8.87
N TYR A 68 3.41 -18.29 -9.44
CA TYR A 68 4.11 -18.10 -10.71
C TYR A 68 3.10 -17.87 -11.84
N PRO A 69 3.36 -16.95 -12.80
CA PRO A 69 4.49 -16.01 -12.87
C PRO A 69 4.24 -14.68 -12.15
N ALA A 70 3.03 -14.42 -11.65
CA ALA A 70 2.61 -13.12 -11.11
C ALA A 70 3.50 -12.61 -9.96
N TYR A 71 4.04 -13.48 -9.11
CA TYR A 71 4.95 -13.05 -8.04
C TYR A 71 6.22 -12.38 -8.57
N LEU A 72 6.66 -12.70 -9.80
CA LEU A 72 7.82 -12.08 -10.43
C LEU A 72 7.59 -10.60 -10.72
N LEU A 73 6.33 -10.18 -10.88
CA LEU A 73 5.96 -8.77 -11.01
C LEU A 73 5.67 -8.15 -9.65
N PHE A 74 4.88 -8.86 -8.82
CA PHE A 74 4.43 -8.33 -7.54
C PHE A 74 5.58 -8.03 -6.60
N LYS A 75 6.51 -8.98 -6.42
CA LYS A 75 7.58 -8.84 -5.43
C LYS A 75 8.48 -7.62 -5.68
N PRO A 76 9.10 -7.47 -6.87
CA PRO A 76 9.90 -6.28 -7.17
C PRO A 76 9.05 -5.02 -7.18
N GLY A 77 7.81 -5.06 -7.68
CA GLY A 77 6.89 -3.91 -7.68
C GLY A 77 6.64 -3.35 -6.28
N MET A 78 6.38 -4.22 -5.31
CA MET A 78 6.15 -3.79 -3.91
C MET A 78 7.44 -3.34 -3.22
N ILE A 79 8.59 -3.92 -3.54
CA ILE A 79 9.89 -3.44 -3.03
C ILE A 79 10.21 -2.04 -3.58
N ILE A 80 9.99 -1.80 -4.87
CA ILE A 80 10.14 -0.47 -5.48
C ILE A 80 9.19 0.52 -4.79
N THR A 81 7.94 0.13 -4.58
CA THR A 81 6.94 0.95 -3.86
C THR A 81 7.41 1.30 -2.44
N ALA A 82 7.96 0.34 -1.70
CA ALA A 82 8.51 0.58 -0.36
C ALA A 82 9.70 1.55 -0.37
N ILE A 83 10.61 1.44 -1.34
CA ILE A 83 11.73 2.39 -1.50
C ILE A 83 11.20 3.81 -1.77
N LEU A 84 10.17 3.92 -2.63
CA LEU A 84 9.52 5.20 -2.90
C LEU A 84 8.84 5.77 -1.64
N LEU A 85 8.16 4.94 -0.85
CA LEU A 85 7.57 5.34 0.44
C LEU A 85 8.64 5.89 1.39
N ILE A 86 9.75 5.17 1.60
CA ILE A 86 10.86 5.64 2.45
C ILE A 86 11.36 7.02 1.99
N ARG A 87 11.59 7.19 0.68
CA ARG A 87 12.01 8.47 0.11
C ARG A 87 10.96 9.56 0.36
N TYR A 88 9.68 9.26 0.16
CA TYR A 88 8.59 10.20 0.40
C TYR A 88 8.57 10.69 1.85
N TRP A 89 8.66 9.78 2.82
CA TRP A 89 8.64 10.13 4.23
C TRP A 89 9.84 10.98 4.64
N ILE A 90 11.04 10.63 4.17
CA ILE A 90 12.27 11.41 4.43
C ILE A 90 12.16 12.83 3.88
N ILE A 91 11.69 13.00 2.63
CA ILE A 91 11.59 14.33 2.01
C ILE A 91 10.53 15.18 2.72
N ASN A 92 9.40 14.59 3.13
CA ASN A 92 8.39 15.30 3.91
C ASN A 92 8.94 15.75 5.28
N ASN A 93 9.68 14.88 6.00
CA ASN A 93 10.31 15.24 7.27
C ASN A 93 11.31 16.39 7.09
N ARG A 94 12.14 16.32 6.04
CA ARG A 94 13.08 17.40 5.69
C ARG A 94 12.38 18.72 5.41
N LEU A 95 11.31 18.70 4.61
CA LEU A 95 10.54 19.91 4.27
C LEU A 95 9.95 20.54 5.53
N ILE A 96 9.27 19.74 6.35
CA ILE A 96 8.60 20.22 7.56
C ILE A 96 9.63 20.74 8.59
N GLY A 97 10.77 20.06 8.75
CA GLY A 97 11.85 20.51 9.64
C GLY A 97 12.39 21.89 9.24
N LYS A 98 12.62 22.11 7.93
CA LYS A 98 13.05 23.41 7.39
C LYS A 98 12.03 24.53 7.67
N ILE A 99 10.73 24.24 7.60
CA ILE A 99 9.67 25.25 7.80
C ILE A 99 9.48 25.63 9.27
N ASN A 100 9.71 24.68 10.18
CA ASN A 100 9.57 24.91 11.61
C ASN A 100 10.84 25.45 12.27
N ASN A 101 11.96 25.59 11.54
CA ASN A 101 13.29 25.83 12.12
C ASN A 101 13.63 24.82 13.24
N GLU A 102 13.03 23.63 13.18
CA GLU A 102 13.29 22.54 14.12
C GLU A 102 14.50 21.77 13.60
N THR A 103 15.66 21.98 14.23
CA THR A 103 16.84 21.16 14.01
C THR A 103 16.57 19.76 14.55
N TYR A 104 16.30 18.82 13.64
CA TYR A 104 16.48 17.38 13.84
C TYR A 104 15.53 16.62 14.79
N LYS A 105 14.35 17.14 15.13
CA LYS A 105 13.32 16.26 15.74
C LYS A 105 12.68 15.40 14.65
N ASN A 106 13.11 14.13 14.57
CA ASN A 106 12.43 13.12 13.75
C ASN A 106 10.96 13.07 14.15
N LYS A 107 10.08 13.47 13.24
CA LYS A 107 8.65 13.46 13.51
C LYS A 107 8.15 12.02 13.53
N TYR A 108 7.23 11.70 14.44
CA TYR A 108 6.68 10.36 14.57
C TYR A 108 6.13 9.79 13.25
N PHE A 109 5.61 10.64 12.34
CA PHE A 109 5.18 10.18 11.02
C PHE A 109 6.30 9.54 10.20
N LEU A 110 7.56 9.98 10.35
CA LEU A 110 8.70 9.38 9.65
C LEU A 110 8.96 7.98 10.16
N PHE A 111 8.91 7.79 11.48
CA PHE A 111 9.08 6.48 12.11
C PHE A 111 8.01 5.50 11.62
N PHE A 112 6.73 5.89 11.71
CA PHE A 112 5.63 5.05 11.23
C PHE A 112 5.69 4.83 9.72
N GLY A 113 6.03 5.86 8.92
CA GLY A 113 6.10 5.74 7.47
C GLY A 113 7.26 4.88 6.96
N VAL A 114 8.42 4.93 7.61
CA VAL A 114 9.52 4.00 7.28
C VAL A 114 9.19 2.58 7.77
N GLY A 115 8.56 2.46 8.94
CA GLY A 115 8.08 1.17 9.45
C GLY A 115 7.06 0.51 8.53
N SER A 116 6.11 1.26 7.96
CA SER A 116 5.16 0.72 6.98
C SER A 116 5.89 0.18 5.76
N ALA A 117 6.85 0.92 5.20
CA ALA A 117 7.64 0.45 4.06
C ALA A 117 8.43 -0.84 4.37
N ILE A 118 8.95 -1.00 5.59
CA ILE A 118 9.60 -2.25 6.01
C ILE A 118 8.60 -3.39 6.05
N PHE A 119 7.41 -3.20 6.61
CA PHE A 119 6.34 -4.21 6.58
C PHE A 119 5.94 -4.58 5.14
N LEU A 120 5.90 -3.61 4.22
CA LEU A 120 5.61 -3.88 2.80
C LEU A 120 6.68 -4.76 2.14
N ILE A 121 7.97 -4.52 2.44
CA ILE A 121 9.08 -5.36 1.97
C ILE A 121 8.95 -6.77 2.54
N LEU A 122 8.72 -6.91 3.85
CA LEU A 122 8.53 -8.21 4.48
C LEU A 122 7.34 -8.95 3.87
N HIS A 123 6.22 -8.26 3.68
CA HIS A 123 5.03 -8.82 3.05
C HIS A 123 5.34 -9.38 1.65
N SER A 124 6.02 -8.58 0.84
CA SER A 124 6.44 -8.95 -0.51
C SER A 124 7.35 -10.19 -0.53
N ILE A 125 8.38 -10.22 0.32
CA ILE A 125 9.34 -11.34 0.39
C ILE A 125 8.62 -12.64 0.78
N PHE A 126 7.81 -12.59 1.83
CA PHE A 126 7.09 -13.74 2.38
C PHE A 126 5.86 -14.15 1.56
N LEU A 127 5.42 -13.34 0.58
CA LEU A 127 4.32 -13.72 -0.29
C LEU A 127 4.67 -14.98 -1.10
N GLY A 128 3.72 -15.93 -1.14
CA GLY A 128 3.87 -17.18 -1.89
C GLY A 128 4.72 -18.27 -1.20
N ILE A 129 5.39 -17.95 -0.10
CA ILE A 129 6.05 -18.99 0.71
C ILE A 129 4.96 -19.71 1.52
N ASN A 130 4.99 -21.04 1.54
CA ASN A 130 4.10 -21.89 2.34
C ASN A 130 4.96 -22.64 3.36
N PHE A 131 4.96 -22.20 4.61
CA PHE A 131 5.40 -23.03 5.72
C PHE A 131 4.16 -23.66 6.34
N GLU A 132 4.20 -24.97 6.60
CA GLU A 132 3.10 -25.74 7.20
C GLU A 132 2.83 -25.38 8.67
N LEU A 133 3.61 -24.45 9.23
CA LEU A 133 3.47 -23.96 10.61
C LEU A 133 2.37 -22.91 10.73
N ASP A 134 1.42 -23.11 11.64
CA ASP A 134 0.33 -22.15 11.89
C ASP A 134 0.82 -20.76 12.34
N LEU A 135 1.98 -20.70 13.00
CA LEU A 135 2.67 -19.45 13.34
C LEU A 135 2.89 -18.56 12.11
N TYR A 136 3.17 -19.17 10.96
CA TYR A 136 3.42 -18.46 9.72
C TYR A 136 2.14 -17.86 9.11
N LYS A 137 1.00 -18.55 9.23
CA LYS A 137 -0.31 -18.01 8.82
C LYS A 137 -0.65 -16.76 9.62
N PHE A 138 -0.38 -16.77 10.93
CA PHE A 138 -0.53 -15.61 11.79
C PHE A 138 0.44 -14.48 11.38
N PHE A 139 1.73 -14.80 11.20
CA PHE A 139 2.76 -13.83 10.85
C PHE A 139 2.44 -13.06 9.56
N ARG A 140 1.89 -13.73 8.55
CA ARG A 140 1.45 -13.10 7.29
C ARG A 140 0.38 -12.01 7.53
N ARG A 141 -0.62 -12.32 8.37
CA ARG A 141 -1.68 -11.36 8.74
C ARG A 141 -1.11 -10.21 9.57
N PHE A 142 -0.23 -10.53 10.52
CA PHE A 142 0.45 -9.55 11.36
C PHE A 142 1.26 -8.55 10.53
N ILE A 143 2.04 -9.01 9.56
CA ILE A 143 2.82 -8.12 8.68
C ILE A 143 1.89 -7.20 7.87
N LEU A 144 0.84 -7.75 7.25
CA LEU A 144 -0.07 -6.95 6.42
C LEU A 144 -0.81 -5.90 7.26
N LEU A 145 -1.34 -6.30 8.41
CA LEU A 145 -1.98 -5.36 9.34
C LEU A 145 -0.98 -4.33 9.87
N GLY A 146 0.25 -4.75 10.15
CA GLY A 146 1.35 -3.86 10.53
C GLY A 146 1.61 -2.78 9.48
N PHE A 147 1.67 -3.16 8.20
CA PHE A 147 1.77 -2.21 7.08
C PHE A 147 0.63 -1.20 7.09
N VAL A 148 -0.63 -1.68 7.11
CA VAL A 148 -1.82 -0.82 7.04
C VAL A 148 -1.89 0.14 8.23
N ILE A 149 -1.70 -0.36 9.46
CA ILE A 149 -1.77 0.46 10.68
C ILE A 149 -0.66 1.52 10.67
N PHE A 150 0.58 1.13 10.38
CA PHE A 150 1.70 2.07 10.35
C PHE A 150 1.50 3.15 9.28
N GLU A 151 1.01 2.77 8.09
CA GLU A 151 0.76 3.70 7.01
C GLU A 151 -0.36 4.70 7.34
N ILE A 152 -1.49 4.23 7.88
CA ILE A 152 -2.60 5.09 8.31
C ILE A 152 -2.14 6.08 9.39
N VAL A 153 -1.40 5.60 10.41
CA VAL A 153 -0.85 6.46 11.47
C VAL A 153 0.12 7.48 10.90
N ALA A 154 1.01 7.08 9.99
CA ALA A 154 1.95 7.98 9.33
C ALA A 154 1.23 9.07 8.52
N GLN A 155 0.22 8.71 7.74
CA GLN A 155 -0.56 9.66 6.94
C GLN A 155 -1.33 10.64 7.83
N ALA A 156 -1.98 10.16 8.90
CA ALA A 156 -2.69 11.01 9.86
C ALA A 156 -1.75 12.03 10.53
N LEU A 157 -0.60 11.58 11.02
CA LEU A 157 0.40 12.45 11.65
C LEU A 157 1.01 13.45 10.65
N LEU A 158 1.21 13.04 9.39
CA LEU A 158 1.68 13.95 8.34
C LEU A 158 0.62 15.02 8.03
N VAL A 159 -0.65 14.65 7.90
CA VAL A 159 -1.75 15.59 7.67
C VAL A 159 -1.86 16.59 8.81
N ILE A 160 -1.80 16.15 10.07
CA ILE A 160 -1.77 17.04 11.25
C ILE A 160 -0.57 17.99 11.16
N SER A 161 0.60 17.47 10.81
CA SER A 161 1.81 18.28 10.69
C SER A 161 1.65 19.35 9.61
N ILE A 162 1.17 18.98 8.42
CA ILE A 162 0.92 19.91 7.30
C ILE A 162 -0.14 20.95 7.68
N PHE A 163 -1.21 20.57 8.37
CA PHE A 163 -2.25 21.49 8.82
C PHE A 163 -1.71 22.54 9.80
N LYS A 164 -0.80 22.17 10.70
CA LYS A 164 -0.14 23.11 11.63
C LYS A 164 0.74 24.14 10.91
N ILE A 165 1.34 23.75 9.78
CA ILE A 165 2.24 24.64 9.01
C ILE A 165 1.57 25.24 7.77
N LYS A 166 0.24 25.06 7.61
CA LYS A 166 -0.50 25.42 6.38
C LYS A 166 -0.33 26.88 5.99
N GLU A 167 -0.30 27.79 6.97
CA GLU A 167 -0.16 29.23 6.73
C GLU A 167 1.21 29.59 6.16
N LYS A 168 2.26 28.87 6.58
CA LYS A 168 3.64 29.08 6.11
C LYS A 168 3.90 28.51 4.71
N ILE A 169 3.04 27.60 4.24
CA ILE A 169 3.19 26.92 2.94
C ILE A 169 2.03 27.20 1.99
N ASP A 170 1.21 28.20 2.28
CA ASP A 170 -0.03 28.46 1.56
C ASP A 170 0.22 28.75 0.06
N ILE A 171 1.35 29.39 -0.24
CA ILE A 171 1.79 29.71 -1.61
C ILE A 171 2.21 28.43 -2.38
N PHE A 172 2.59 27.37 -1.68
CA PHE A 172 3.16 26.15 -2.27
C PHE A 172 2.19 24.96 -2.32
N ILE A 173 1.10 25.00 -1.56
CA ILE A 173 0.12 23.93 -1.43
C ILE A 173 -1.27 24.40 -1.86
N ASN A 174 -1.97 23.55 -2.60
CA ASN A 174 -3.37 23.79 -2.91
C ASN A 174 -4.25 23.33 -1.73
N LYS A 175 -5.01 24.27 -1.12
CA LYS A 175 -5.94 23.97 -0.01
C LYS A 175 -6.95 22.88 -0.34
N LYS A 176 -7.45 22.81 -1.59
CA LYS A 176 -8.38 21.76 -2.02
C LYS A 176 -7.75 20.37 -1.98
N ILE A 177 -6.48 20.26 -2.41
CA ILE A 177 -5.74 18.99 -2.35
C ILE A 177 -5.48 18.58 -0.90
N LEU A 178 -5.17 19.54 -0.03
CA LEU A 178 -5.01 19.26 1.41
C LEU A 178 -6.31 18.73 2.03
N MET A 179 -7.46 19.34 1.72
CA MET A 179 -8.77 18.87 2.16
C MET A 179 -9.10 17.47 1.64
N LEU A 180 -8.81 17.20 0.36
CA LEU A 180 -8.98 15.86 -0.21
C LEU A 180 -8.13 14.82 0.51
N LYS A 181 -6.88 15.17 0.87
CA LYS A 181 -6.01 14.29 1.64
C LYS A 181 -6.55 14.01 3.04
N ILE A 182 -7.10 15.01 3.72
CA ILE A 182 -7.75 14.83 5.02
C ILE A 182 -8.93 13.85 4.89
N LEU A 183 -9.82 14.10 3.92
CA LEU A 183 -10.99 13.25 3.65
C LEU A 183 -10.57 11.80 3.39
N LEU A 184 -9.56 11.59 2.56
CA LEU A 184 -9.04 10.26 2.24
C LEU A 184 -8.56 9.52 3.49
N VAL A 185 -7.72 10.17 4.31
CA VAL A 185 -7.19 9.54 5.53
C VAL A 185 -8.32 9.23 6.52
N SER A 186 -9.29 10.13 6.67
CA SER A 186 -10.49 9.88 7.50
C SER A 186 -11.30 8.69 6.99
N ALA A 187 -11.53 8.59 5.68
CA ALA A 187 -12.22 7.45 5.07
C ALA A 187 -11.47 6.14 5.30
N MET A 188 -10.14 6.12 5.13
CA MET A 188 -9.31 4.94 5.40
C MET A 188 -9.41 4.48 6.86
N ILE A 189 -9.41 5.41 7.82
CA ILE A 189 -9.58 5.09 9.25
C ILE A 189 -10.95 4.46 9.50
N ILE A 190 -12.02 5.04 8.93
CA ILE A 190 -13.39 4.52 9.09
C ILE A 190 -13.48 3.10 8.52
N VAL A 191 -12.99 2.89 7.28
CA VAL A 191 -12.98 1.57 6.64
C VAL A 191 -12.17 0.57 7.47
N ALA A 192 -10.99 0.94 7.97
CA ALA A 192 -10.17 0.09 8.81
C ALA A 192 -10.91 -0.35 10.09
N VAL A 193 -11.59 0.58 10.78
CA VAL A 193 -12.35 0.27 12.00
C VAL A 193 -13.57 -0.60 11.71
N LEU A 194 -14.34 -0.29 10.66
CA LEU A 194 -15.54 -1.04 10.30
C LEU A 194 -15.21 -2.44 9.76
N SER A 195 -14.07 -2.61 9.10
CA SER A 195 -13.63 -3.91 8.58
C SER A 195 -13.06 -4.84 9.66
N ALA A 196 -12.53 -4.28 10.76
CA ALA A 196 -11.90 -5.05 11.85
C ALA A 196 -12.73 -6.25 12.36
N PRO A 197 -14.03 -6.11 12.70
CA PRO A 197 -14.85 -7.24 13.15
C PRO A 197 -15.10 -8.29 12.06
N ILE A 198 -15.05 -7.90 10.78
CA ILE A 198 -15.38 -8.74 9.63
C ILE A 198 -14.16 -9.55 9.16
N LEU A 199 -12.93 -9.13 9.46
CA LEU A 199 -11.71 -9.79 8.98
C LEU A 199 -11.61 -11.28 9.35
N ASN A 200 -12.17 -11.68 10.50
CA ASN A 200 -12.14 -13.06 10.97
C ASN A 200 -13.34 -13.92 10.55
N SER A 201 -14.38 -13.34 9.95
CA SER A 201 -15.58 -14.10 9.56
C SER A 201 -15.38 -14.80 8.22
N SER A 202 -15.89 -16.03 8.10
CA SER A 202 -15.89 -16.79 6.84
C SER A 202 -17.04 -16.40 5.90
N GLU A 203 -18.07 -15.72 6.41
CA GLU A 203 -19.28 -15.36 5.67
C GLU A 203 -19.07 -14.22 4.65
N TYR A 204 -18.08 -13.35 4.87
CA TYR A 204 -17.89 -12.12 4.09
C TYR A 204 -16.65 -12.17 3.18
N THR A 205 -16.37 -13.31 2.56
CA THR A 205 -15.16 -13.52 1.72
C THR A 205 -15.04 -12.53 0.57
N HIS A 206 -16.10 -12.33 -0.22
CA HIS A 206 -16.10 -11.38 -1.33
C HIS A 206 -15.85 -9.95 -0.86
N PHE A 207 -16.49 -9.53 0.23
CA PHE A 207 -16.26 -8.21 0.79
C PHE A 207 -14.82 -8.04 1.29
N LYS A 208 -14.24 -9.05 1.94
CA LYS A 208 -12.82 -9.03 2.33
C LYS A 208 -11.89 -8.94 1.14
N HIS A 209 -12.16 -9.69 0.07
CA HIS A 209 -11.38 -9.58 -1.15
C HIS A 209 -11.47 -8.18 -1.73
N ALA A 210 -12.68 -7.61 -1.85
CA ALA A 210 -12.85 -6.24 -2.32
C ALA A 210 -12.13 -5.21 -1.44
N LEU A 211 -12.06 -5.42 -0.13
CA LEU A 211 -11.26 -4.59 0.79
C LEU A 211 -9.74 -4.76 0.64
N GLU A 212 -9.28 -5.92 0.16
CA GLU A 212 -7.86 -6.11 -0.16
C GLU A 212 -7.43 -5.32 -1.40
N TRP A 213 -8.36 -5.03 -2.32
CA TRP A 213 -8.11 -4.32 -3.59
C TRP A 213 -8.14 -2.80 -3.48
#